data_AF-A0A8C7WS51-F1
#
_entry.id   AF-A0A8C7WS51-F1
#
_cell.length_a   1.000
_cell.length_b   1.000
_cell.length_c   1.000
_cell.angle_alpha   90.00
_cell.angle_beta   90.00
_cell.angle_gamma   90.00
#
_symmetry.space_group_name_H-M   'P 1'
#
loop_
_entity.id
_entity.type
_entity.pdbx_description
1 polymer ?
#
loop_
_entity_poly.entity_id
_entity_poly.type
_entity_poly.pdbx_seq_one_letter_code
_entity_poly.pdbx_strand_id
1 'polypeptide(L)'
;LIFLFQSLTLGVFSLSTASNIASSSSSYSSNLGFVDFTFTREPRDTVTVRGGVLQLDCQAQADSVTRRPSITWRKDGVLLSTVVDERRQQLSNGTLMVRNVVHSRHHRPDEGEYQCLATLDGLGSIVSRTAKVTVKSVNIHFMTIQQFCLNSTNAVSS
;
A
#
# COMPACT_ATOMS: atom_id res chain seq x y z
N LEU A 1 -69.31 10.94 25.49
CA LEU A 1 -68.76 12.28 25.16
C LEU A 1 -68.25 12.21 23.73
N ILE A 2 -69.10 12.57 22.77
CA ILE A 2 -68.86 12.49 21.32
C ILE A 2 -68.53 13.90 20.85
N PHE A 3 -67.38 14.06 20.19
CA PHE A 3 -66.99 15.33 19.57
C PHE A 3 -67.84 15.56 18.32
N LEU A 4 -68.67 16.61 18.33
CA LEU A 4 -69.31 17.14 17.13
C LEU A 4 -68.48 18.30 16.58
N PHE A 5 -68.16 18.19 15.30
CA PHE A 5 -67.58 19.22 14.43
C PHE A 5 -68.47 20.47 14.39
N GLN A 6 -67.88 21.68 14.44
CA GLN A 6 -68.04 22.64 13.36
C GLN A 6 -67.07 23.83 13.45
N SER A 7 -66.36 23.99 12.33
CA SER A 7 -65.45 25.03 11.88
C SER A 7 -65.91 26.49 12.13
N LEU A 8 -64.94 27.38 12.41
CA LEU A 8 -64.84 28.66 11.71
C LEU A 8 -63.36 29.11 11.71
N THR A 9 -62.83 29.14 10.50
CA THR A 9 -61.49 29.48 10.08
C THR A 9 -61.13 30.95 10.33
N LEU A 10 -59.92 31.21 10.84
CA LEU A 10 -59.15 32.40 10.46
C LEU A 10 -57.95 31.93 9.66
N GLY A 11 -58.09 32.01 8.34
CA GLY A 11 -57.08 31.59 7.38
C GLY A 11 -55.90 32.54 7.34
N VAL A 12 -54.70 31.97 7.38
CA VAL A 12 -53.51 32.57 6.77
C VAL A 12 -53.30 31.85 5.44
N PHE A 13 -53.56 32.56 4.34
CA PHE A 13 -53.21 32.10 3.01
C PHE A 13 -51.70 32.27 2.82
N SER A 14 -50.95 31.16 2.80
CA SER A 14 -49.58 31.16 2.31
C SER A 14 -49.60 31.19 0.79
N LEU A 15 -49.08 32.26 0.18
CA LEU A 15 -48.77 32.30 -1.24
C LEU A 15 -47.55 31.42 -1.48
N SER A 16 -47.73 30.23 -2.06
CA SER A 16 -46.63 29.48 -2.65
C SER A 16 -46.46 29.95 -4.10
N THR A 17 -45.30 30.54 -4.40
CA THR A 17 -44.85 30.68 -5.77
C THR A 17 -44.43 29.30 -6.28
N ALA A 18 -45.18 28.77 -7.25
CA ALA A 18 -44.75 27.58 -7.98
C ALA A 18 -43.57 27.97 -8.88
N SER A 19 -42.35 27.79 -8.38
CA SER A 19 -41.13 27.87 -9.19
C SER A 19 -41.09 26.63 -10.08
N ASN A 20 -41.36 26.81 -11.38
CA ASN A 20 -40.99 25.79 -12.38
C ASN A 20 -39.47 25.74 -12.44
N ILE A 21 -38.84 24.94 -11.58
CA ILE A 21 -37.46 24.51 -11.81
C ILE A 21 -37.56 23.57 -13.01
N ALA A 22 -37.27 24.11 -14.19
CA ALA A 22 -36.81 23.29 -15.30
C ALA A 22 -35.54 22.61 -14.80
N SER A 23 -35.69 21.40 -14.27
CA SER A 23 -34.58 20.52 -13.95
C SER A 23 -33.89 20.23 -15.26
N SER A 24 -32.92 21.08 -15.63
CA SER A 24 -31.91 20.70 -16.59
C SER A 24 -31.21 19.50 -15.96
N SER A 25 -31.61 18.31 -16.40
CA SER A 25 -30.87 17.08 -16.18
C SER A 25 -29.55 17.21 -16.94
N SER A 26 -28.65 18.04 -16.42
CA SER A 26 -27.24 18.00 -16.73
C SER A 26 -26.78 16.64 -16.25
N SER A 27 -26.76 15.70 -17.19
CA SER A 27 -26.03 14.46 -17.04
C SER A 27 -24.58 14.86 -16.81
N TYR A 28 -24.19 15.01 -15.54
CA TYR A 28 -22.79 15.15 -15.17
C TYR A 28 -22.17 13.80 -15.51
N SER A 29 -21.78 13.62 -16.77
CA SER A 29 -20.83 12.59 -17.15
C SER A 29 -19.49 13.06 -16.60
N SER A 30 -19.31 12.91 -15.29
CA SER A 30 -18.00 12.98 -14.69
C SER A 30 -17.25 11.74 -15.12
N ASN A 31 -16.65 11.78 -16.31
CA ASN A 31 -15.38 11.09 -16.56
C ASN A 31 -14.28 11.79 -15.74
N LEU A 32 -14.50 11.91 -14.43
CA LEU A 32 -13.41 12.04 -13.46
C LEU A 32 -12.81 10.65 -13.42
N GLY A 33 -11.91 10.37 -14.37
CA GLY A 33 -11.18 9.11 -14.40
C GLY A 33 -10.45 8.95 -13.08
N PHE A 34 -11.03 8.19 -12.17
CA PHE A 34 -10.36 7.78 -10.95
C PHE A 34 -9.22 6.88 -11.39
N VAL A 35 -7.98 7.35 -11.19
CA VAL A 35 -6.83 6.51 -11.46
C VAL A 35 -6.74 5.51 -10.32
N ASP A 36 -7.04 4.24 -10.60
CA ASP A 36 -6.76 3.17 -9.64
C ASP A 36 -5.25 3.11 -9.43
N PHE A 37 -4.79 3.34 -8.21
CA PHE A 37 -3.39 3.30 -7.82
C PHE A 37 -3.26 2.39 -6.61
N THR A 38 -2.75 1.17 -6.85
CA THR A 38 -2.80 0.08 -5.87
C THR A 38 -1.53 -0.77 -5.91
N PHE A 39 -1.29 -1.50 -4.82
CA PHE A 39 -0.21 -2.47 -4.76
C PHE A 39 -0.61 -3.78 -5.44
N THR A 40 0.20 -4.24 -6.38
CA THR A 40 0.06 -5.57 -6.99
C THR A 40 0.82 -6.64 -6.20
N ARG A 41 1.91 -6.24 -5.54
CA ARG A 41 2.68 -7.11 -4.65
C ARG A 41 3.16 -6.29 -3.46
N GLU A 42 2.78 -6.75 -2.28
CA GLU A 42 3.23 -6.16 -1.03
C GLU A 42 4.29 -7.03 -0.35
N PRO A 43 5.18 -6.42 0.47
CA PRO A 43 6.19 -7.16 1.20
C PRO A 43 5.56 -8.09 2.23
N ARG A 44 6.28 -9.17 2.53
CA ARG A 44 5.86 -10.20 3.49
C ARG A 44 6.84 -10.30 4.64
N ASP A 45 6.33 -10.69 5.80
CA ASP A 45 7.15 -11.00 6.96
C ASP A 45 8.17 -12.07 6.58
N THR A 46 9.44 -11.80 6.85
CA THR A 46 10.55 -12.62 6.36
C THR A 46 11.50 -12.93 7.50
N VAL A 47 11.81 -14.21 7.65
CA VAL A 47 12.92 -14.65 8.51
C VAL A 47 14.12 -14.88 7.61
N THR A 48 15.23 -14.22 7.91
CA THR A 48 16.52 -14.44 7.22
C THR A 48 17.59 -14.80 8.23
N VAL A 49 18.82 -14.88 7.79
CA VAL A 49 19.97 -15.40 8.53
C VAL A 49 21.16 -14.47 8.44
N ARG A 50 21.99 -14.46 9.50
CA ARG A 50 23.25 -13.71 9.48
C ARG A 50 24.11 -14.14 8.28
N GLY A 51 24.63 -13.17 7.53
CA GLY A 51 25.45 -13.37 6.33
C GLY A 51 24.66 -13.75 5.08
N GLY A 52 23.35 -14.03 5.21
CA GLY A 52 22.49 -14.36 4.10
C GLY A 52 22.06 -13.15 3.27
N VAL A 53 21.02 -13.37 2.46
CA VAL A 53 20.38 -12.35 1.64
C VAL A 53 18.95 -12.16 2.11
N LEU A 54 18.56 -10.91 2.34
CA LEU A 54 17.16 -10.51 2.53
C LEU A 54 16.62 -10.04 1.19
N GLN A 55 15.43 -10.50 0.83
CA GLN A 55 14.69 -10.01 -0.33
C GLN A 55 13.27 -9.66 0.09
N LEU A 56 12.84 -8.43 -0.18
CA LEU A 56 11.49 -7.94 0.05
C LEU A 56 10.93 -7.40 -1.26
N ASP A 57 9.92 -8.07 -1.79
CA ASP A 57 9.31 -7.67 -3.05
C ASP A 57 8.26 -6.58 -2.82
N CYS A 58 8.23 -5.59 -3.70
CA CYS A 58 7.15 -4.61 -3.74
C CYS A 58 6.89 -4.16 -5.18
N GLN A 59 5.62 -4.19 -5.58
CA GLN A 59 5.16 -3.70 -6.88
C GLN A 59 3.83 -2.97 -6.71
N ALA A 60 3.67 -1.89 -7.45
CA ALA A 60 2.43 -1.11 -7.52
C ALA A 60 2.14 -0.79 -8.99
N GLN A 61 0.86 -0.63 -9.29
CA GLN A 61 0.40 -0.26 -10.62
C GLN A 61 -0.57 0.90 -10.53
N ALA A 62 -0.65 1.67 -11.61
CA ALA A 62 -1.71 2.62 -11.81
C ALA A 62 -2.38 2.35 -13.16
N ASP A 63 -3.70 2.53 -13.24
CA ASP A 63 -4.46 2.31 -14.49
C ASP A 63 -3.99 3.21 -15.64
N SER A 64 -3.30 4.32 -15.32
CA SER A 64 -2.66 5.17 -16.31
C SER A 64 -1.44 4.47 -16.93
N VAL A 65 -1.66 3.89 -18.11
CA VAL A 65 -0.66 3.15 -18.94
C VAL A 65 0.64 3.94 -19.19
N THR A 66 0.63 5.26 -19.04
CA THR A 66 1.75 6.13 -19.43
C THR A 66 2.87 6.25 -18.40
N ARG A 67 2.64 5.90 -17.11
CA ARG A 67 3.66 6.08 -16.06
C ARG A 67 3.67 4.95 -15.04
N ARG A 68 4.86 4.43 -14.74
CA ARG A 68 5.08 3.43 -13.69
C ARG A 68 5.32 4.11 -12.35
N PRO A 69 4.71 3.63 -11.25
CA PRO A 69 5.04 4.12 -9.92
C PRO A 69 6.52 3.88 -9.58
N SER A 70 7.15 4.87 -8.96
CA SER A 70 8.48 4.74 -8.39
C SER A 70 8.37 4.08 -7.01
N ILE A 71 9.23 3.11 -6.73
CA ILE A 71 9.27 2.43 -5.43
C ILE A 71 10.41 2.99 -4.59
N THR A 72 10.15 3.21 -3.31
CA THR A 72 11.17 3.52 -2.29
C THR A 72 10.88 2.72 -1.03
N TRP A 73 11.87 2.54 -0.16
CA TRP A 73 11.73 1.72 1.04
C TRP A 73 11.92 2.53 2.32
N ARG A 74 11.17 2.18 3.35
CA ARG A 74 11.37 2.64 4.72
C ARG A 74 11.66 1.47 5.64
N LYS A 75 12.53 1.70 6.61
CA LYS A 75 12.82 0.80 7.72
C LYS A 75 12.64 1.55 9.02
N ASP A 76 11.82 0.99 9.92
CA ASP A 76 11.51 1.56 11.23
C ASP A 76 11.09 3.04 11.14
N GLY A 77 10.29 3.37 10.11
CA GLY A 77 9.82 4.72 9.80
C GLY A 77 10.79 5.62 9.03
N VAL A 78 12.06 5.22 8.87
CA VAL A 78 13.11 6.02 8.22
C VAL A 78 13.31 5.60 6.77
N LEU A 79 13.42 6.55 5.84
CA LEU A 79 13.69 6.26 4.43
C LEU A 79 15.06 5.60 4.26
N LEU A 80 15.07 4.45 3.60
CA LEU A 80 16.28 3.72 3.27
C LEU A 80 16.91 4.33 2.02
N SER A 81 18.16 4.78 2.17
CA SER A 81 19.00 5.09 1.02
C SER A 81 19.78 3.85 0.61
N THR A 82 19.65 3.46 -0.66
CA THR A 82 20.46 2.39 -1.27
C THR A 82 21.86 2.88 -1.66
N VAL A 83 22.12 4.18 -1.62
CA VAL A 83 23.43 4.76 -1.98
C VAL A 83 24.42 4.72 -0.81
N VAL A 84 23.90 4.77 0.42
CA VAL A 84 24.72 4.85 1.64
C VAL A 84 25.27 3.49 2.08
N ASP A 85 24.59 2.40 1.71
CA ASP A 85 24.95 1.04 2.10
C ASP A 85 25.00 0.15 0.86
N GLU A 86 26.21 -0.15 0.39
CA GLU A 86 26.46 -0.94 -0.84
C GLU A 86 25.85 -2.35 -0.79
N ARG A 87 25.53 -2.85 0.40
CA ARG A 87 24.85 -4.14 0.57
C ARG A 87 23.38 -4.07 0.14
N ARG A 88 22.80 -2.86 0.10
CA ARG A 88 21.40 -2.61 -0.22
C ARG A 88 21.27 -2.25 -1.69
N GLN A 89 20.49 -3.05 -2.40
CA GLN A 89 20.20 -2.83 -3.81
C GLN A 89 18.69 -2.86 -3.99
N GLN A 90 18.15 -1.82 -4.62
CA GLN A 90 16.79 -1.88 -5.14
C GLN A 90 16.84 -2.34 -6.60
N LEU A 91 16.13 -3.42 -6.90
CA LEU A 91 16.01 -3.94 -8.26
C LEU A 91 15.02 -3.10 -9.07
N SER A 92 15.08 -3.22 -10.39
CA SER A 92 14.21 -2.48 -11.33
C SER A 92 12.72 -2.77 -11.14
N ASN A 93 12.38 -3.92 -10.55
CA ASN A 93 11.02 -4.32 -10.21
C ASN A 93 10.53 -3.80 -8.84
N GLY A 94 11.31 -2.95 -8.16
CA GLY A 94 10.97 -2.41 -6.83
C GLY A 94 11.42 -3.25 -5.63
N THR A 95 11.93 -4.46 -5.87
CA THR A 95 12.39 -5.36 -4.81
C THR A 95 13.61 -4.81 -4.09
N LEU A 96 13.58 -4.80 -2.76
CA LEU A 96 14.75 -4.51 -1.93
C LEU A 96 15.52 -5.79 -1.67
N MET A 97 16.80 -5.79 -2.03
CA MET A 97 17.76 -6.84 -1.73
C MET A 97 18.80 -6.31 -0.75
N VAL A 98 19.06 -7.02 0.34
CA VAL A 98 20.14 -6.71 1.28
C VAL A 98 21.06 -7.92 1.39
N ARG A 99 22.30 -7.77 0.95
CA ARG A 99 23.34 -8.81 1.01
C ARG A 99 24.07 -8.78 2.35
N ASN A 100 24.67 -9.90 2.72
CA ASN A 100 25.48 -10.03 3.93
C ASN A 100 24.75 -9.46 5.15
N VAL A 101 23.55 -9.99 5.42
CA VAL A 101 22.67 -9.51 6.49
C VAL A 101 23.41 -9.52 7.84
N VAL A 102 23.40 -8.39 8.54
CA VAL A 102 24.12 -8.19 9.79
C VAL A 102 23.18 -8.40 10.98
N HIS A 103 23.57 -9.33 11.85
CA HIS A 103 22.91 -9.53 13.13
C HIS A 103 23.93 -9.96 14.19
N SER A 104 24.09 -9.12 15.19
CA SER A 104 24.91 -9.34 16.38
C SER A 104 24.11 -9.03 17.64
N ARG A 105 24.68 -9.35 18.80
CA ARG A 105 24.01 -9.11 20.09
C ARG A 105 23.66 -7.65 20.32
N HIS A 106 24.52 -6.73 19.89
CA HIS A 106 24.41 -5.29 20.15
C HIS A 106 24.07 -4.46 18.90
N HIS A 107 24.12 -5.08 17.71
CA HIS A 107 23.94 -4.38 16.45
C HIS A 107 23.17 -5.25 15.45
N ARG A 108 21.96 -4.80 15.09
CA ARG A 108 21.00 -5.51 14.23
C ARG A 108 20.41 -4.56 13.18
N PRO A 109 21.23 -3.99 12.29
CA PRO A 109 20.82 -2.89 11.41
C PRO A 109 19.80 -3.33 10.35
N ASP A 110 19.72 -4.63 10.06
CA ASP A 110 18.85 -5.22 9.04
C ASP A 110 17.60 -5.91 9.62
N GLU A 111 17.48 -6.03 10.94
CA GLU A 111 16.27 -6.50 11.62
C GLU A 111 15.35 -5.31 11.88
N GLY A 112 14.03 -5.48 11.69
CA GLY A 112 13.07 -4.40 11.92
C GLY A 112 11.82 -4.50 11.07
N GLU A 113 11.10 -3.39 10.99
CA GLU A 113 9.86 -3.24 10.25
C GLU A 113 10.10 -2.48 8.94
N TYR A 114 9.70 -3.09 7.83
CA TYR A 114 9.91 -2.57 6.49
C TYR A 114 8.57 -2.21 5.84
N GLN A 115 8.56 -1.09 5.14
CA GLN A 115 7.43 -0.65 4.33
C GLN A 115 7.93 -0.14 2.99
N CYS A 116 7.16 -0.43 1.95
CA CYS A 116 7.36 0.07 0.62
C CYS A 116 6.47 1.30 0.40
N LEU A 117 7.02 2.31 -0.28
CA LEU A 117 6.30 3.50 -0.71
C LEU A 117 6.30 3.52 -2.23
N ALA A 118 5.11 3.46 -2.81
CA ALA A 118 4.91 3.67 -4.23
C ALA A 118 4.49 5.12 -4.45
N THR A 119 5.22 5.84 -5.30
CA THR A 119 4.95 7.24 -5.63
C THR A 119 4.68 7.37 -7.12
N LEU A 120 3.57 8.01 -7.46
CA LEU A 120 3.22 8.36 -8.83
C LEU A 120 3.07 9.87 -8.96
N ASP A 121 3.84 10.45 -9.88
CA ASP A 121 3.86 11.89 -10.11
C ASP A 121 2.45 12.41 -10.46
N GLY A 122 1.95 13.37 -9.69
CA GLY A 122 0.62 13.96 -9.86
C GLY A 122 -0.52 13.24 -9.13
N LEU A 123 -0.29 12.06 -8.55
CA LEU A 123 -1.24 11.41 -7.62
C LEU A 123 -0.75 11.39 -6.17
N GLY A 124 0.57 11.37 -5.97
CA GLY A 124 1.18 11.27 -4.64
C GLY A 124 1.69 9.86 -4.35
N SER A 125 1.65 9.45 -3.08
CA SER A 125 2.25 8.20 -2.62
C SER A 125 1.29 7.36 -1.79
N ILE A 126 1.37 6.04 -1.97
CA ILE A 126 0.72 5.04 -1.12
C ILE A 126 1.77 4.24 -0.36
N VAL A 127 1.41 3.70 0.81
CA VAL A 127 2.31 2.95 1.71
C VAL A 127 1.79 1.53 1.85
N SER A 128 2.67 0.55 1.70
CA SER A 128 2.31 -0.87 1.84
C SER A 128 2.04 -1.24 3.29
N ARG A 129 1.52 -2.46 3.49
CA ARG A 129 1.58 -3.14 4.78
C ARG A 129 3.01 -3.16 5.33
N THR A 130 3.10 -3.25 6.65
CA THR A 130 4.35 -3.50 7.35
C THR A 130 4.76 -4.96 7.21
N ALA A 131 6.01 -5.18 6.82
CA ALA A 131 6.67 -6.48 6.80
C ALA A 131 7.74 -6.54 7.89
N LYS A 132 7.59 -7.51 8.79
CA LYS A 132 8.54 -7.75 9.86
C LYS A 132 9.67 -8.65 9.39
N VAL A 133 10.90 -8.15 9.48
CA VAL A 133 12.10 -8.92 9.20
C VAL A 133 12.73 -9.37 10.51
N THR A 134 12.96 -10.68 10.65
CA THR A 134 13.69 -11.26 11.79
C THR A 134 14.95 -11.94 11.29
N VAL A 135 16.09 -11.70 11.94
CA VAL A 135 17.33 -12.38 11.58
C VAL A 135 17.64 -13.46 12.62
N LYS A 136 17.87 -14.68 12.14
CA LYS A 136 18.31 -15.79 12.98
C LYS A 136 19.81 -15.96 12.84
N SER A 137 20.49 -16.13 13.97
CA SER A 137 21.89 -16.57 13.98
C SER A 137 21.84 -18.08 14.05
N VAL A 138 22.06 -18.80 12.94
CA VAL A 138 21.79 -20.23 12.92
C VAL A 138 22.85 -21.06 12.21
N ASN A 139 23.09 -22.17 12.89
CA ASN A 139 23.83 -23.36 12.52
C ASN A 139 23.38 -23.91 11.15
N ILE A 140 24.27 -24.65 10.50
CA ILE A 140 24.26 -25.08 9.09
C ILE A 140 22.91 -25.68 8.62
N HIS A 141 22.13 -26.29 9.52
CA HIS A 141 20.84 -26.92 9.24
C HIS A 141 19.71 -25.95 8.84
N PHE A 142 19.75 -24.69 9.31
CA PHE A 142 18.72 -23.70 8.99
C PHE A 142 18.92 -23.08 7.60
N MET A 143 20.16 -23.05 7.09
CA MET A 143 20.49 -22.57 5.73
C MET A 143 19.72 -23.38 4.67
N THR A 144 19.68 -24.70 4.82
CA THR A 144 19.10 -25.62 3.84
C THR A 144 17.59 -25.45 3.73
N ILE A 145 16.87 -25.27 4.85
CA ILE A 145 15.41 -25.08 4.85
C ILE A 145 15.02 -23.75 4.19
N GLN A 146 15.75 -22.66 4.46
CA GLN A 146 15.51 -21.37 3.81
C GLN A 146 15.74 -21.43 2.29
N GLN A 147 16.83 -22.07 1.84
CA GLN A 147 17.08 -22.25 0.40
C GLN A 147 16.01 -23.13 -0.26
N PHE A 148 15.52 -24.17 0.43
CA PHE A 148 14.42 -25.01 -0.07
C PHE A 148 13.10 -24.23 -0.20
N CYS A 149 12.74 -23.41 0.79
CA CYS A 149 11.54 -22.57 0.71
C CYS A 149 11.65 -21.50 -0.39
N LEU A 150 12.82 -20.88 -0.58
CA LEU A 150 13.06 -19.93 -1.68
C LEU A 150 12.97 -20.60 -3.05
N ASN A 151 13.50 -21.81 -3.19
CA ASN A 151 13.41 -22.58 -4.44
C ASN A 151 11.99 -23.08 -4.71
N SER A 152 11.18 -23.40 -3.69
CA SER A 152 9.80 -23.84 -3.90
C SER A 152 8.88 -22.69 -4.33
N THR A 153 9.13 -21.45 -3.89
CA THR A 153 8.38 -20.28 -4.36
C THR A 153 8.61 -19.95 -5.84
N ASN A 154 9.77 -20.29 -6.41
CA ASN A 154 10.04 -20.13 -7.85
C ASN A 154 9.46 -21.27 -8.71
N ALA A 155 9.06 -22.39 -8.10
CA ALA A 155 8.48 -23.54 -8.81
C ALA A 155 6.96 -23.44 -9.00
N VAL A 156 6.30 -22.46 -8.38
CA VAL A 156 4.84 -22.21 -8.52
C VAL A 156 4.52 -21.16 -9.59
N SER A 157 5.55 -20.60 -10.25
CA SER A 157 5.42 -19.58 -11.31
C SER A 157 5.89 -20.06 -12.69
N SER A 158 5.69 -21.34 -13.02
CA SER A 158 5.93 -21.91 -14.36
C SER A 158 4.77 -22.79 -14.80
#